data_AF-U4QU18-F1
#
_entry.id   AF-U4QU18-F1
#
_cell.length_a   1.000
_cell.length_b   1.000
_cell.length_c   1.000
_cell.angle_alpha   90.00
_cell.angle_beta   90.00
_cell.angle_gamma   90.00
#
_symmetry.space_group_name_H-M   'P 1'
#
loop_
_entity.id
_entity.type
_entity.pdbx_description
1 polymer ?
#
loop_
_entity_poly.entity_id
_entity_poly.type
_entity_poly.pdbx_seq_one_letter_code
_entity_poly.pdbx_strand_id
1 'polypeptide(L)' 'MRSQKNSRTLIEDLARRCGTNQAYLSQIAYGHRRPSPQMALRIEKETGGQVRRDELLPEIYAAPTPIVPEERDDSEA' A
#
# COMPACT_ATOMS: atom_id res chain seq x y z
N MET A 1 9.88 26.56 30.15
CA MET A 1 8.71 26.93 29.32
C MET A 1 8.80 26.20 27.98
N ARG A 2 7.64 25.82 27.43
CA ARG A 2 7.45 24.74 26.45
C ARG A 2 8.25 24.92 25.16
N SER A 3 9.08 23.92 24.84
CA SER A 3 9.78 23.80 23.55
C SER A 3 8.75 23.52 22.46
N GLN A 4 8.58 24.49 21.56
CA GLN A 4 7.65 24.41 20.45
C GLN A 4 8.39 23.85 19.24
N LYS A 5 8.34 22.52 19.05
CA LYS A 5 8.79 21.84 17.84
C LYS A 5 7.84 20.69 17.51
N ASN A 6 6.62 21.02 17.10
CA ASN A 6 5.70 20.03 16.55
C ASN A 6 5.54 20.24 15.04
N SER A 7 6.61 20.02 14.30
CA SER A 7 6.49 19.66 12.89
C SER A 7 6.33 18.14 12.82
N ARG A 8 5.15 17.62 13.22
CA ARG A 8 4.82 16.22 12.94
C ARG A 8 4.79 16.06 11.44
N THR A 9 5.59 15.14 10.93
CA THR A 9 5.58 14.85 9.50
C THR A 9 4.34 14.04 9.15
N LEU A 10 3.84 14.17 7.91
CA LEU A 10 2.69 13.39 7.44
C LEU A 10 2.89 11.88 7.64
N ILE A 11 4.14 11.41 7.55
CA ILE A 11 4.52 10.01 7.79
C ILE A 11 4.36 9.60 9.25
N GLU A 12 4.72 10.45 10.22
CA GLU A 12 4.55 10.15 11.65
C GLU A 12 3.07 10.06 12.02
N ASP A 13 2.24 10.95 11.46
CA ASP A 13 0.80 10.91 11.68
C ASP A 13 0.18 9.66 11.04
N LEU A 14 0.60 9.29 9.83
CA LEU A 14 0.18 8.04 9.20
C LEU A 14 0.61 6.82 10.03
N ALA A 15 1.86 6.78 10.48
CA ALA A 15 2.36 5.70 11.33
C ALA A 15 1.50 5.52 12.59
N ARG A 16 1.19 6.63 13.27
CA ARG A 16 0.33 6.62 14.46
C ARG A 16 -1.08 6.13 14.15
N ARG A 17 -1.70 6.55 13.05
CA ARG A 17 -3.04 6.09 12.64
C ARG A 17 -3.05 4.61 12.28
N CYS A 18 -2.00 4.13 11.61
CA CYS A 18 -1.83 2.72 11.30
C CYS A 18 -1.45 1.87 12.53
N GLY A 19 -1.13 2.48 13.68
CA GLY A 19 -0.69 1.79 14.89
C GLY A 19 0.72 1.21 14.78
N THR A 20 1.60 1.87 14.03
CA THR A 20 3.00 1.49 13.81
C THR A 20 3.93 2.69 14.02
N ASN A 21 5.21 2.53 13.70
CA ASN A 21 6.21 3.60 13.75
C ASN A 21 6.64 4.05 12.34
N GLN A 22 7.17 5.28 12.27
CA GLN A 22 7.66 5.86 11.02
C GLN A 22 8.75 5.01 10.36
N ALA A 23 9.70 4.48 11.15
CA ALA A 23 10.80 3.70 10.61
C ALA A 23 10.32 2.45 9.86
N TYR A 24 9.29 1.79 10.37
CA TYR A 24 8.66 0.63 9.74
C TYR A 24 7.95 1.00 8.44
N LEU A 25 7.18 2.10 8.42
CA LEU A 25 6.58 2.59 7.18
C LEU A 25 7.64 2.98 6.14
N SER A 26 8.74 3.61 6.55
CA SER A 26 9.87 3.90 5.65
C SER A 26 10.49 2.62 5.10
N GLN A 27 10.71 1.60 5.94
CA GLN A 27 11.22 0.30 5.48
C GLN A 27 10.28 -0.37 4.47
N ILE A 28 8.96 -0.23 4.63
CA ILE A 28 7.98 -0.71 3.66
C ILE A 28 8.06 0.10 2.36
N ALA A 29 8.07 1.44 2.45
CA ALA A 29 8.11 2.32 1.29
C ALA A 29 9.36 2.13 0.42
N TYR A 30 10.52 1.87 1.05
CA TYR A 30 11.76 1.54 0.35
C TYR A 30 11.88 0.05 -0.04
N GLY A 31 10.87 -0.77 0.24
CA GLY A 31 10.87 -2.19 -0.12
C GLY A 31 11.79 -3.08 0.73
N HIS A 32 12.36 -2.57 1.82
CA HIS A 32 13.20 -3.34 2.74
C HIS A 32 12.41 -4.29 3.62
N ARG A 33 11.11 -4.03 3.85
CA ARG A 33 10.22 -4.87 4.63
C ARG A 33 8.89 -5.09 3.94
N ARG A 34 8.35 -6.29 4.10
CA ARG A 34 6.97 -6.61 3.73
C ARG A 34 6.01 -6.28 4.88
N PRO A 35 4.93 -5.52 4.62
CA PRO A 35 3.86 -5.35 5.58
C PRO A 35 3.06 -6.65 5.73
N SER A 36 2.35 -6.81 6.85
CA SER A 36 1.32 -7.85 6.94
C SER A 36 0.09 -7.48 6.10
N PRO A 37 -0.76 -8.45 5.71
CA PRO A 37 -1.98 -8.17 4.94
C PRO A 37 -2.91 -7.15 5.64
N GLN A 38 -3.03 -7.30 6.97
CA GLN A 38 -3.78 -6.34 7.80
C GLN A 38 -3.14 -4.95 7.85
N MET A 39 -1.81 -4.85 7.75
CA MET A 39 -1.12 -3.56 7.68
C MET A 39 -1.32 -2.91 6.33
N ALA A 40 -1.23 -3.66 5.23
CA ALA A 40 -1.49 -3.15 3.88
C ALA A 40 -2.91 -2.57 3.75
N LEU A 41 -3.92 -3.27 4.26
CA LEU A 41 -5.31 -2.77 4.31
C LEU A 41 -5.45 -1.49 5.14
N ARG A 42 -4.76 -1.40 6.28
CA ARG A 42 -4.76 -0.19 7.12
C ARG A 42 -4.10 0.99 6.40
N ILE A 43 -2.98 0.76 5.73
CA ILE A 43 -2.29 1.80 4.97
C ILE A 43 -3.18 2.31 3.84
N GLU A 44 -3.79 1.42 3.06
CA GLU A 44 -4.73 1.81 2.00
C GLU A 44 -5.92 2.62 2.54
N LYS A 45 -6.51 2.18 3.65
CA LYS A 45 -7.61 2.90 4.29
C LYS A 45 -7.20 4.30 4.79
N GLU A 46 -6.10 4.41 5.50
CA GLU A 46 -5.63 5.68 6.08
C GLU A 46 -5.07 6.65 5.04
N THR A 47 -4.57 6.14 3.92
CA THR A 47 -4.13 6.94 2.77
C THR A 47 -5.26 7.23 1.78
N GLY A 48 -6.48 6.76 2.04
CA GLY A 48 -7.63 6.96 1.15
C GLY A 48 -7.44 6.32 -0.23
N GLY A 49 -6.66 5.25 -0.32
CA GLY A 49 -6.37 4.55 -1.58
C GLY A 49 -5.19 5.11 -2.38
N GLN A 50 -4.45 6.10 -1.87
CA GLN A 50 -3.21 6.57 -2.53
C GLN A 50 -2.10 5.52 -2.54
N VAL A 51 -2.03 4.67 -1.51
CA VAL A 51 -1.15 3.51 -1.48
C VAL A 51 -2.04 2.28 -1.48
N ARG A 52 -1.98 1.49 -2.55
CA ARG A 52 -2.89 0.36 -2.69
C ARG A 52 -2.26 -0.92 -2.15
N ARG A 53 -3.09 -1.79 -1.57
CA ARG A 53 -2.62 -3.06 -0.97
C ARG A 53 -2.05 -4.05 -1.99
N ASP A 54 -2.49 -3.97 -3.25
CA ASP A 54 -1.99 -4.77 -4.38
C ASP A 54 -0.60 -4.33 -4.83
N GLU A 55 -0.24 -3.06 -4.65
CA GLU A 55 1.14 -2.59 -4.84
C GLU A 55 2.05 -3.04 -3.70
N LEU A 56 1.54 -3.04 -2.47
CA LEU A 56 2.30 -3.46 -1.29
C LEU A 56 2.50 -4.98 -1.20
N LEU A 57 1.47 -5.75 -1.55
CA LEU A 57 1.42 -7.21 -1.45
C LEU A 57 0.72 -7.80 -2.70
N PRO A 58 1.38 -7.73 -3.88
CA PRO A 58 0.83 -8.23 -5.12
C PRO A 58 0.56 -9.74 -5.05
N GLU A 59 1.40 -10.51 -4.35
CA GLU A 59 1.17 -11.96 -4.19
C GLU A 59 -0.17 -12.35 -3.53
N ILE A 60 -0.78 -11.45 -2.77
CA ILE A 60 -2.02 -11.70 -2.02
C ILE A 60 -3.20 -10.99 -2.67
N TYR A 61 -2.97 -9.77 -3.18
CA TYR A 61 -4.04 -8.89 -3.63
C TYR A 61 -3.98 -8.54 -5.11
N ALA A 62 -2.97 -8.97 -5.88
CA ALA A 62 -3.03 -8.85 -7.32
C ALA A 62 -4.27 -9.58 -7.79
N ALA A 63 -5.14 -8.85 -8.49
CA ALA A 63 -6.23 -9.48 -9.20
C ALA A 63 -5.62 -10.54 -10.14
N PRO A 64 -6.26 -11.72 -10.29
CA PRO A 64 -5.85 -12.63 -11.34
C PRO A 64 -5.87 -11.82 -12.63
N THR A 65 -4.75 -11.82 -13.36
CA THR A 65 -4.66 -11.19 -14.67
C THR A 65 -5.90 -11.63 -15.44
N PRO A 66 -6.76 -10.72 -15.90
CA PRO A 66 -7.93 -11.13 -16.64
C PRO A 66 -7.40 -11.99 -17.79
N ILE A 67 -7.82 -13.26 -17.80
CA ILE A 67 -7.66 -14.10 -18.97
C ILE A 67 -8.58 -13.42 -19.96
N VAL A 68 -8.05 -12.44 -20.71
CA VAL A 68 -8.73 -11.93 -21.88
C VAL A 68 -9.01 -13.18 -22.70
N PRO A 69 -10.29 -13.54 -22.95
CA PRO A 69 -10.56 -14.57 -23.92
C PRO A 69 -9.82 -14.11 -25.16
N GLU A 70 -8.82 -14.88 -25.62
CA GLU A 70 -8.22 -14.65 -26.93
C GLU A 70 -9.42 -14.46 -27.85
N GLU A 71 -9.56 -13.24 -28.37
CA GLU A 71 -10.57 -12.95 -29.36
C GLU A 71 -10.28 -13.96 -30.45
N ARG A 72 -11.11 -15.01 -30.50
CA ARG A 72 -11.08 -15.93 -31.60
C ARG A 72 -11.38 -15.05 -32.79
N ASP A 73 -10.33 -14.78 -33.55
CA ASP A 73 -10.44 -14.22 -34.88
C ASP A 73 -11.17 -15.30 -35.70
N ASP A 74 -12.49 -15.41 -35.51
CA ASP A 74 -13.38 -16.24 -36.33
C ASP A 74 -13.56 -15.56 -37.72
N SER A 75 -12.53 -14.84 -38.20
CA SER A 75 -12.39 -14.29 -39.53
C SER A 75 -11.45 -15.16 -40.37
N GLU A 76 -11.73 -16.46 -40.51
CA GLU A 76 -11.18 -17.18 -41.65
C GLU A 76 -12.17 -18.22 -42.23
N ALA A 77 -12.70 -17.81 -43.39
CA ALA A 77 -13.31 -18.57 -44.50
C ALA A 77 -14.74 -19.13 -44.35
#